data_AF-A0A537FDT6-F1
#
_entry.id   AF-A0A537FDT6-F1
#
_cell.length_a   1.000
_cell.length_b   1.000
_cell.length_c   1.000
_cell.angle_alpha   90.00
_cell.angle_beta   90.00
_cell.angle_gamma   90.00
#
_symmetry.space_group_name_H-M   'P 1'
#
loop_
_entity.id
_entity.type
_entity.pdbx_description
1 polymer ?
#
loop_
_entity_poly.entity_id
_entity_poly.type
_entity_poly.pdbx_seq_one_letter_code
_entity_poly.pdbx_strand_id
1 'polypeptide(L)'
;MREIVLQLQAPRNWVSEVTSKHPSTVRILDCKPGESKHGIRQLVEVTSDRETLDKVVRDVKTSPLVKEAYVVETRKGRMVGSLLTESVFCGVVMGSNAFCRTCLFQSKTKPDGTVEWTLAFTGREALTELLDRLKQEKIDVKILRLTSIADIDSLTSRQRDIVGVALEEGYFDYPRRLTLRQLAKKAGVSASTLSEVLRRAEKKILSTYSRPGGFAGLPEEAEFPLRRGKG
;
A
#
# COMPACT_ATOMS: atom_id res chain seq x y z
N MET A 1 -8.31 -15.49 -1.78
CA MET A 1 -8.14 -14.11 -2.30
C MET A 1 -6.94 -14.10 -3.24
N ARG A 2 -6.96 -13.30 -4.31
CA ARG A 2 -5.87 -13.16 -5.29
C ARG A 2 -5.44 -11.70 -5.40
N GLU A 3 -4.21 -11.48 -5.84
CA GLU A 3 -3.66 -10.17 -6.18
C GLU A 3 -3.30 -10.14 -7.67
N ILE A 4 -3.58 -9.03 -8.33
CA ILE A 4 -3.13 -8.74 -9.69
C ILE A 4 -2.29 -7.47 -9.69
N VAL A 5 -1.20 -7.48 -10.47
CA VAL A 5 -0.41 -6.30 -10.79
C VAL A 5 -0.66 -5.97 -12.25
N LEU A 6 -1.26 -4.80 -12.48
CA LEU A 6 -1.52 -4.23 -13.79
C LEU A 6 -0.51 -3.12 -14.07
N GLN A 7 -0.03 -3.04 -15.30
CA GLN A 7 0.68 -1.88 -15.82
C GLN A 7 -0.24 -1.11 -16.76
N LEU A 8 -0.26 0.20 -16.61
CA LEU A 8 -1.06 1.11 -17.43
C LEU A 8 -0.35 2.46 -17.56
N GLN A 9 -0.84 3.32 -18.46
CA GLN A 9 -0.39 4.71 -18.53
C GLN A 9 -0.80 5.44 -17.25
N ALA A 10 0.13 6.21 -16.67
CA ALA A 10 -0.13 6.93 -15.43
C ALA A 10 -1.26 7.95 -15.62
N PRO A 11 -2.36 7.84 -14.87
CA PRO A 11 -3.46 8.77 -15.03
C PRO A 11 -3.10 10.14 -14.48
N ARG A 12 -3.51 11.19 -15.19
CA ARG A 12 -3.44 12.56 -14.67
C ARG A 12 -4.26 12.64 -13.37
N ASN A 13 -3.65 13.16 -12.32
CA ASN A 13 -4.28 13.28 -11.01
C ASN A 13 -3.72 14.48 -10.23
N TRP A 14 -4.50 14.99 -9.26
CA TRP A 14 -4.13 16.19 -8.51
C TRP A 14 -2.85 16.01 -7.68
N VAL A 15 -2.56 14.80 -7.20
CA VAL A 15 -1.36 14.52 -6.40
C VAL A 15 -0.11 14.80 -7.22
N SER A 16 -0.03 14.22 -8.42
CA SER A 16 1.10 14.47 -9.34
C SER A 16 1.24 15.94 -9.73
N GLU A 17 0.13 16.67 -9.91
CA GLU A 17 0.16 18.11 -10.23
C GLU A 17 0.73 18.94 -9.08
N VAL A 18 0.36 18.61 -7.84
CA VAL A 18 0.84 19.33 -6.65
C VAL A 18 2.29 18.99 -6.37
N THR A 19 2.65 17.70 -6.35
CA THR A 19 4.01 17.28 -5.98
C THR A 19 5.07 17.63 -7.04
N SER A 20 4.66 17.89 -8.29
CA SER A 20 5.58 18.36 -9.33
C SER A 20 5.89 19.85 -9.23
N LYS A 21 4.97 20.65 -8.68
CA LYS A 21 5.14 22.09 -8.48
C LYS A 21 5.76 22.44 -7.13
N HIS A 22 5.41 21.67 -6.10
CA HIS A 22 5.70 21.99 -4.70
C HIS A 22 6.35 20.79 -4.02
N PRO A 23 7.54 20.95 -3.42
CA PRO A 23 8.16 19.92 -2.58
C PRO A 23 7.24 19.52 -1.42
N SER A 24 6.55 18.39 -1.56
CA SER A 24 5.52 17.97 -0.61
C SER A 24 5.37 16.46 -0.61
N THR A 25 4.94 15.91 0.53
CA THR A 25 4.53 14.51 0.63
C THR A 25 3.02 14.46 0.79
N VAL A 26 2.36 13.71 -0.10
CA VAL A 26 0.91 13.53 -0.10
C VAL A 26 0.59 12.09 0.26
N ARG A 27 -0.35 11.90 1.18
CA ARG A 27 -0.90 10.61 1.59
C ARG A 27 -2.41 10.62 1.39
N ILE A 28 -2.93 9.66 0.64
CA ILE A 28 -4.36 9.36 0.64
C ILE A 28 -4.58 8.36 1.77
N LEU A 29 -5.22 8.82 2.84
CA LEU A 29 -5.48 8.04 4.05
C LEU A 29 -6.63 7.07 3.84
N ASP A 30 -7.69 7.51 3.16
CA ASP A 30 -8.86 6.70 2.85
C ASP A 30 -9.60 7.23 1.62
N CYS A 31 -10.43 6.39 1.01
CA CYS A 31 -11.29 6.77 -0.09
C CYS A 31 -12.64 6.03 -0.05
N LYS A 32 -13.71 6.75 -0.33
CA LYS A 32 -15.06 6.19 -0.48
C LYS A 32 -15.74 6.70 -1.75
N PRO A 33 -16.76 5.99 -2.27
CA PRO A 33 -17.55 6.48 -3.39
C PRO A 33 -18.13 7.87 -3.12
N GLY A 34 -18.09 8.72 -4.16
CA GLY A 34 -18.83 9.98 -4.22
C GLY A 34 -20.21 9.78 -4.87
N GLU A 35 -20.86 10.88 -5.23
CA GLU A 35 -22.23 10.85 -5.79
C GLU A 35 -22.28 10.42 -7.26
N SER A 36 -21.24 10.71 -8.05
CA SER A 36 -21.14 10.30 -9.45
C SER A 36 -20.51 8.91 -9.58
N LYS A 37 -20.74 8.24 -10.73
CA LYS A 37 -20.16 6.91 -11.06
C LYS A 37 -18.65 6.83 -10.85
N HIS A 38 -17.93 7.93 -11.11
CA HIS A 38 -16.48 8.02 -10.97
C HIS A 38 -16.05 8.94 -9.83
N GLY A 39 -17.00 9.44 -9.05
CA GLY A 39 -16.75 10.33 -7.92
C GLY A 39 -16.09 9.57 -6.78
N ILE A 40 -15.05 10.15 -6.20
CA ILE A 40 -14.36 9.59 -5.03
C ILE A 40 -14.18 10.71 -4.02
N ARG A 41 -14.61 10.45 -2.79
CA ARG A 41 -14.27 11.29 -1.64
C ARG A 41 -13.01 10.72 -0.98
N GLN A 42 -11.94 11.50 -1.00
CA GLN A 42 -10.62 11.12 -0.50
C GLN A 42 -10.36 11.85 0.83
N LEU A 43 -9.95 11.10 1.85
CA LEU A 43 -9.34 11.67 3.06
C LEU A 43 -7.83 11.74 2.82
N VAL A 44 -7.26 12.94 2.94
CA VAL A 44 -5.89 13.21 2.51
C VAL A 44 -5.10 13.92 3.59
N GLU A 45 -3.80 13.67 3.60
CA GLU A 45 -2.81 14.37 4.40
C GLU A 45 -1.70 14.87 3.48
N VAL A 46 -1.30 16.13 3.65
CA VAL A 46 -0.16 16.71 2.95
C VAL A 46 0.79 17.36 3.94
N THR A 47 2.07 17.05 3.82
CA THR A 47 3.14 17.60 4.66
C THR A 47 4.16 18.31 3.80
N SER A 48 4.54 19.52 4.20
CA SER A 48 5.55 20.36 3.56
C SER A 48 6.02 21.44 4.56
N ASP A 49 6.98 22.28 4.19
CA ASP A 49 7.26 23.50 4.94
C ASP A 49 6.07 24.48 4.86
N ARG A 50 6.01 25.44 5.79
CA ARG A 50 4.82 26.31 5.93
C ARG A 50 4.57 27.19 4.70
N GLU A 51 5.61 27.75 4.10
CA GLU A 51 5.47 28.63 2.93
C GLU A 51 4.97 27.85 1.72
N THR A 52 5.49 26.64 1.53
CA THR A 52 5.06 25.73 0.47
C THR A 52 3.65 25.18 0.72
N LEU A 53 3.29 24.89 1.97
CA LEU A 53 1.96 24.37 2.30
C LEU A 53 0.83 25.34 1.90
N ASP A 54 1.02 26.64 2.11
CA ASP A 54 0.05 27.67 1.70
C ASP A 54 -0.13 27.70 0.16
N LYS A 55 0.93 27.40 -0.59
CA LYS A 55 0.87 27.27 -2.07
C LYS A 55 0.15 25.98 -2.48
N VAL A 56 0.45 24.87 -1.80
CA VAL A 56 -0.22 23.58 -2.02
C VAL A 56 -1.72 23.67 -1.75
N VAL A 57 -2.13 24.25 -0.62
CA VAL A 57 -3.55 24.42 -0.27
C VAL A 57 -4.28 25.23 -1.33
N ARG A 58 -3.68 26.30 -1.84
CA ARG A 58 -4.24 27.09 -2.94
C ARG A 58 -4.38 26.24 -4.21
N ASP A 59 -3.32 25.57 -4.63
CA ASP A 59 -3.33 24.76 -5.86
C ASP A 59 -4.35 23.61 -5.79
N VAL A 60 -4.52 22.96 -4.63
CA VAL A 60 -5.53 21.92 -4.42
C VAL A 60 -6.94 22.50 -4.57
N LYS A 61 -7.22 23.66 -3.94
CA LYS A 61 -8.55 24.30 -3.98
C LYS A 61 -8.93 24.81 -5.38
N THR A 62 -7.94 25.19 -6.19
CA THR A 62 -8.17 25.72 -7.54
C THR A 62 -7.95 24.68 -8.65
N SER A 63 -7.56 23.45 -8.31
CA SER A 63 -7.29 22.42 -9.31
C SER A 63 -8.59 22.00 -10.01
N PRO A 64 -8.60 21.92 -11.35
CA PRO A 64 -9.75 21.40 -12.09
C PRO A 64 -10.01 19.90 -11.83
N LEU A 65 -9.07 19.20 -11.18
CA LEU A 65 -9.19 17.79 -10.82
C LEU A 65 -9.85 17.57 -9.45
N VAL A 66 -10.14 18.67 -8.72
CA VAL A 66 -10.76 18.66 -7.39
C VAL A 66 -12.09 19.42 -7.48
N LYS A 67 -13.20 18.70 -7.32
CA LYS A 67 -14.55 19.27 -7.38
C LYS A 67 -14.94 19.99 -6.10
N GLU A 68 -14.54 19.44 -4.96
CA GLU A 68 -14.75 20.03 -3.63
C GLU A 68 -13.52 19.81 -2.77
N ALA A 69 -13.16 20.81 -1.96
CA ALA A 69 -12.04 20.71 -1.03
C ALA A 69 -12.42 21.31 0.32
N TYR A 70 -12.50 20.45 1.35
CA TYR A 70 -12.50 20.89 2.74
C TYR A 70 -11.14 20.56 3.34
N VAL A 71 -10.37 21.58 3.73
CA VAL A 71 -9.00 21.41 4.23
C VAL A 71 -8.81 22.16 5.53
N VAL A 72 -8.05 21.55 6.43
CA VAL A 72 -7.66 22.11 7.72
C VAL A 72 -6.14 22.06 7.80
N GLU A 73 -5.54 23.22 8.04
CA GLU A 73 -4.13 23.32 8.33
C GLU A 73 -3.89 23.14 9.83
N THR A 74 -2.92 22.30 10.16
CA THR A 74 -2.49 22.07 11.52
C THR A 74 -1.30 22.97 11.84
N ARG A 75 -1.10 23.29 13.12
CA ARG A 75 0.01 24.13 13.60
C ARG A 75 1.41 23.56 13.30
N LYS A 76 1.51 22.30 12.87
CA LYS A 76 2.77 21.58 12.61
C LYS A 76 3.17 21.53 11.12
N GLY A 77 2.65 22.42 10.26
CA GLY A 77 3.00 22.42 8.83
C GLY A 77 2.43 21.21 8.07
N ARG A 78 1.19 20.84 8.41
CA ARG A 78 0.49 19.71 7.79
C ARG A 78 -0.94 20.11 7.47
N MET A 79 -1.40 19.78 6.26
CA MET A 79 -2.79 19.91 5.82
C MET A 79 -3.47 18.54 5.94
N VAL A 80 -4.67 18.50 6.48
CA VAL A 80 -5.57 17.35 6.41
C VAL A 80 -6.85 17.80 5.72
N GLY A 81 -7.40 17.00 4.80
CA GLY A 81 -8.59 17.41 4.08
C GLY A 81 -9.46 16.27 3.55
N SER A 82 -10.70 16.60 3.24
CA SER A 82 -11.63 15.79 2.45
C SER A 82 -11.74 16.42 1.06
N LEU A 83 -11.33 15.69 0.03
CA LEU A 83 -11.42 16.12 -1.36
C LEU A 83 -12.46 15.28 -2.11
N LEU A 84 -13.28 15.90 -2.95
CA LEU A 84 -14.10 15.21 -3.94
C LEU A 84 -13.39 15.30 -5.30
N THR A 85 -13.07 14.16 -5.90
CA THR A 85 -12.37 14.06 -7.19
C THR A 85 -13.10 13.09 -8.11
N GLU A 86 -12.71 13.02 -9.38
CA GLU A 86 -13.15 11.95 -10.28
C GLU A 86 -12.00 11.09 -10.78
N SER A 87 -12.22 9.78 -10.81
CA SER A 87 -11.30 8.82 -11.40
C SER A 87 -12.06 7.61 -11.92
N VAL A 88 -11.97 7.38 -13.24
CA VAL A 88 -12.55 6.20 -13.87
C VAL A 88 -11.98 4.92 -13.25
N PHE A 89 -10.68 4.90 -12.95
CA PHE A 89 -9.99 3.76 -12.32
C PHE A 89 -10.55 3.42 -10.94
N CYS A 90 -10.72 4.41 -10.07
CA CYS A 90 -11.30 4.16 -8.75
C CYS A 90 -12.78 3.81 -8.86
N GLY A 91 -13.54 4.41 -9.79
CA GLY A 91 -14.92 4.03 -10.06
C GLY A 91 -15.06 2.57 -10.50
N VAL A 92 -14.13 2.08 -11.33
CA VAL A 92 -14.06 0.66 -11.73
C VAL A 92 -13.85 -0.24 -10.51
N VAL A 93 -12.91 0.10 -9.61
CA VAL A 93 -12.67 -0.70 -8.40
C VAL A 93 -13.86 -0.67 -7.47
N MET A 94 -14.38 0.52 -7.15
CA MET A 94 -15.49 0.71 -6.22
C MET A 94 -16.79 0.07 -6.73
N GLY A 95 -16.94 -0.06 -8.04
CA GLY A 95 -18.05 -0.77 -8.68
C GLY A 95 -17.85 -2.28 -8.80
N SER A 96 -16.74 -2.84 -8.33
CA SER A 96 -16.38 -4.27 -8.45
C SER A 96 -16.09 -4.89 -7.07
N ASN A 97 -15.89 -6.20 -7.01
CA ASN A 97 -15.43 -6.88 -5.78
C ASN A 97 -13.89 -6.86 -5.63
N ALA A 98 -13.25 -5.76 -6.08
CA ALA A 98 -11.81 -5.55 -5.98
C ALA A 98 -11.46 -4.47 -4.95
N PHE A 99 -10.25 -4.56 -4.42
CA PHE A 99 -9.69 -3.66 -3.41
C PHE A 99 -8.38 -3.09 -3.92
N CYS A 100 -8.20 -1.79 -3.79
CA CYS A 100 -6.91 -1.14 -4.05
C CYS A 100 -5.89 -1.59 -2.99
N ARG A 101 -4.84 -2.32 -3.42
CA ARG A 101 -3.65 -2.55 -2.58
C ARG A 101 -2.65 -1.40 -2.72
N THR A 102 -2.70 -0.71 -3.85
CA THR A 102 -1.94 0.52 -4.12
C THR A 102 -2.89 1.57 -4.66
N CYS A 103 -2.63 2.83 -4.31
CA CYS A 103 -3.40 3.97 -4.79
C CYS A 103 -2.71 4.58 -6.00
N LEU A 104 -3.38 4.61 -7.16
CA LEU A 104 -2.82 5.21 -8.39
C LEU A 104 -2.38 6.66 -8.23
N PHE A 105 -3.00 7.41 -7.31
CA PHE A 105 -2.64 8.80 -7.01
C PHE A 105 -1.30 8.91 -6.24
N GLN A 106 -0.87 7.82 -5.58
CA GLN A 106 0.35 7.77 -4.78
C GLN A 106 1.44 6.89 -5.42
N SER A 107 1.09 6.11 -6.43
CA SER A 107 2.04 5.26 -7.15
C SER A 107 3.02 6.12 -7.95
N LYS A 108 4.30 5.72 -7.92
CA LYS A 108 5.35 6.39 -8.70
C LYS A 108 5.22 6.04 -10.18
N THR A 109 5.15 7.06 -11.02
CA THR A 109 5.25 6.93 -12.47
C THR A 109 6.68 6.56 -12.87
N LYS A 110 6.82 5.57 -13.73
CA LYS A 110 8.09 5.15 -14.34
C LYS A 110 8.53 6.15 -15.42
N PRO A 111 9.81 6.15 -15.82
CA PRO A 111 10.30 7.06 -16.87
C PRO A 111 9.58 6.92 -18.23
N ASP A 112 8.99 5.76 -18.52
CA ASP A 112 8.22 5.49 -19.73
C ASP A 112 6.75 5.96 -19.65
N GLY A 113 6.38 6.71 -18.59
CA GLY A 113 5.03 7.20 -18.36
C GLY A 113 4.07 6.17 -17.76
N THR A 114 4.51 4.95 -17.53
CA THR A 114 3.64 3.89 -16.99
C THR A 114 3.64 3.84 -15.47
N VAL A 115 2.61 3.23 -14.90
CA VAL A 115 2.47 2.99 -13.46
C VAL A 115 2.02 1.56 -13.20
N GLU A 116 2.41 1.02 -12.06
CA GLU A 116 1.91 -0.27 -11.59
C GLU A 116 0.76 -0.06 -10.60
N TRP A 117 -0.30 -0.83 -10.82
CA TRP A 117 -1.49 -0.84 -9.98
C TRP A 117 -1.77 -2.23 -9.50
N THR A 118 -1.66 -2.38 -8.18
CA THR A 118 -1.91 -3.62 -7.47
C THR A 118 -3.31 -3.62 -6.88
N LEU A 119 -4.07 -4.65 -7.22
CA LEU A 119 -5.44 -4.88 -6.78
C LEU A 119 -5.59 -6.26 -6.16
N ALA A 120 -6.41 -6.38 -5.12
CA ALA A 120 -6.80 -7.65 -4.52
C ALA A 120 -8.28 -7.93 -4.75
N PHE A 121 -8.67 -9.18 -4.92
CA PHE A 121 -10.06 -9.57 -5.15
C PHE A 121 -10.33 -11.01 -4.71
N THR A 122 -11.60 -11.34 -4.57
CA THR A 122 -12.06 -12.67 -4.12
C THR A 122 -12.83 -13.37 -5.24
N GLY A 123 -12.44 -14.62 -5.55
CA GLY A 123 -13.03 -15.40 -6.63
C GLY A 123 -12.42 -15.11 -8.01
N ARG A 124 -12.61 -16.02 -8.96
CA ARG A 124 -12.17 -15.81 -10.35
C ARG A 124 -13.09 -14.86 -11.12
N GLU A 125 -14.38 -14.87 -10.79
CA GLU A 125 -15.39 -14.02 -11.43
C GLU A 125 -15.09 -12.53 -11.24
N ALA A 126 -14.63 -12.12 -10.04
CA ALA A 126 -14.24 -10.74 -9.76
C ALA A 126 -13.08 -10.24 -10.65
N LEU A 127 -12.18 -11.14 -11.10
CA LEU A 127 -11.13 -10.77 -12.05
C LEU A 127 -11.72 -10.47 -13.43
N THR A 128 -12.57 -11.37 -13.92
CA THR A 128 -13.22 -11.19 -15.23
C THR A 128 -14.05 -9.91 -15.22
N GLU A 129 -14.85 -9.69 -14.18
CA GLU A 129 -15.63 -8.47 -14.02
C GLU A 129 -14.76 -7.20 -14.01
N LEU A 130 -13.65 -7.20 -13.26
CA LEU A 130 -12.71 -6.09 -13.22
C LEU A 130 -12.12 -5.80 -14.61
N LEU A 131 -11.65 -6.82 -15.31
CA LEU A 131 -11.05 -6.67 -16.65
C LEU A 131 -12.09 -6.22 -17.69
N ASP A 132 -13.32 -6.73 -17.61
CA ASP A 132 -14.43 -6.32 -18.48
C ASP A 132 -14.81 -4.86 -18.24
N ARG A 133 -14.88 -4.41 -16.98
CA ARG A 133 -15.12 -3.00 -16.63
C ARG A 133 -14.01 -2.09 -17.15
N LEU A 134 -12.74 -2.48 -16.99
CA LEU A 134 -11.62 -1.72 -17.56
C LEU A 134 -11.73 -1.61 -19.09
N LYS A 135 -12.10 -2.71 -19.76
CA LYS A 135 -12.31 -2.74 -21.20
C LYS A 135 -13.50 -1.87 -21.65
N GLN A 136 -14.61 -1.87 -20.92
CA GLN A 136 -15.78 -1.02 -21.19
C GLN A 136 -15.44 0.47 -21.09
N GLU A 137 -14.58 0.83 -20.13
CA GLU A 137 -14.05 2.19 -19.98
C GLU A 137 -12.90 2.50 -20.95
N LYS A 138 -12.57 1.59 -21.88
CA LYS A 138 -11.49 1.70 -22.89
C LYS A 138 -10.12 1.96 -22.24
N ILE A 139 -9.86 1.33 -21.10
CA ILE A 139 -8.59 1.42 -20.39
C ILE A 139 -7.70 0.25 -20.79
N ASP A 140 -6.60 0.56 -21.48
CA ASP A 140 -5.58 -0.43 -21.82
C ASP A 140 -4.71 -0.77 -20.60
N VAL A 141 -4.68 -2.05 -20.25
CA VAL A 141 -3.85 -2.58 -19.17
C VAL A 141 -3.05 -3.78 -19.62
N LYS A 142 -1.80 -3.88 -19.15
CA LYS A 142 -0.97 -5.08 -19.29
C LYS A 142 -0.93 -5.81 -17.96
N ILE A 143 -1.32 -7.08 -17.96
CA ILE A 143 -1.21 -7.93 -16.76
C ILE A 143 0.27 -8.29 -16.60
N LEU A 144 0.90 -7.80 -15.54
CA LEU A 144 2.29 -8.17 -15.21
C LEU A 144 2.32 -9.43 -14.36
N ARG A 145 1.38 -9.55 -13.43
CA ARG A 145 1.38 -10.65 -12.47
C ARG A 145 -0.03 -10.92 -11.95
N LEU A 146 -0.36 -12.21 -11.77
CA LEU A 146 -1.55 -12.67 -11.08
C LEU A 146 -1.12 -13.75 -10.07
N THR A 147 -1.44 -13.58 -8.80
CA THR A 147 -0.95 -14.44 -7.73
C THR A 147 -2.05 -14.71 -6.69
N SER A 148 -2.10 -15.92 -6.13
CA SER A 148 -2.95 -16.16 -4.96
C SER A 148 -2.35 -15.45 -3.74
N ILE A 149 -3.15 -14.79 -2.91
CA ILE A 149 -2.62 -14.20 -1.66
C ILE A 149 -2.03 -15.28 -0.75
N ALA A 150 -2.54 -16.53 -0.82
CA ALA A 150 -1.92 -17.66 -0.11
C ALA A 150 -0.49 -17.96 -0.60
N ASP A 151 -0.19 -17.63 -1.87
CA ASP A 151 1.12 -17.80 -2.50
C ASP A 151 1.96 -16.52 -2.40
N ILE A 152 1.35 -15.39 -2.04
CA ILE A 152 2.05 -14.15 -1.71
C ILE A 152 2.69 -14.36 -0.35
N ASP A 153 3.98 -14.62 -0.41
CA ASP A 153 4.89 -14.48 0.71
C ASP A 153 4.56 -15.35 1.93
N SER A 154 3.87 -16.47 1.73
CA SER A 154 3.88 -17.51 2.75
C SER A 154 5.25 -18.19 2.74
N LEU A 155 5.95 -18.07 3.87
CA LEU A 155 6.97 -19.05 4.23
C LEU A 155 6.34 -20.44 4.05
N THR A 156 7.09 -21.38 3.46
CA THR A 156 6.68 -22.79 3.55
C THR A 156 6.59 -23.18 5.02
N SER A 157 5.83 -24.22 5.39
CA SER A 157 5.73 -24.63 6.81
C SER A 157 7.11 -24.78 7.43
N ARG A 158 8.03 -25.47 6.74
CA ARG A 158 9.43 -25.62 7.16
C ARG A 158 10.19 -24.30 7.34
N GLN A 159 9.99 -23.34 6.45
CA GLN A 159 10.60 -22.01 6.58
C GLN A 159 10.02 -21.24 7.77
N ARG A 160 8.71 -21.34 8.00
CA ARG A 160 8.01 -20.71 9.12
C ARG A 160 8.49 -21.29 10.44
N ASP A 161 8.56 -22.61 10.54
CA ASP A 161 9.01 -23.31 11.74
C ASP A 161 10.46 -22.93 12.07
N ILE A 162 11.36 -22.94 11.07
CA ILE A 162 12.76 -22.56 11.26
C ILE A 162 12.91 -21.10 11.68
N VAL A 163 12.18 -20.17 11.06
CA VAL A 163 12.22 -18.75 11.43
C VAL A 163 11.62 -18.53 12.82
N GLY A 164 10.53 -19.22 13.16
CA GLY A 164 9.90 -19.16 14.48
C GLY A 164 10.85 -19.60 15.59
N VAL A 165 11.44 -20.79 15.45
CA VAL A 165 12.43 -21.29 16.42
C VAL A 165 13.65 -20.37 16.48
N ALA A 166 14.13 -19.85 15.35
CA ALA A 166 15.25 -18.91 15.33
C ALA A 166 14.95 -17.61 16.11
N LEU A 167 13.73 -17.07 15.98
CA LEU A 167 13.29 -15.89 16.73
C LEU A 167 13.18 -16.18 18.23
N GLU A 168 12.45 -17.23 18.61
CA GLU A 168 12.22 -17.61 20.01
C GLU A 168 13.55 -17.88 20.75
N GLU A 169 14.47 -18.57 20.10
CA GLU A 169 15.77 -18.95 20.67
C GLU A 169 16.82 -17.83 20.62
N GLY A 170 16.48 -16.66 20.07
CA GLY A 170 17.37 -15.49 20.03
C GLY A 170 18.54 -15.64 19.05
N TYR A 171 18.33 -16.32 17.93
CA TYR A 171 19.28 -16.35 16.81
C TYR A 171 19.45 -14.97 16.15
N PHE A 172 18.38 -14.17 16.14
CA PHE A 172 18.37 -12.82 15.56
C PHE A 172 18.68 -11.71 16.57
N ASP A 173 18.88 -12.04 17.84
CA ASP A 173 19.05 -11.06 18.92
C ASP A 173 20.47 -10.48 18.95
N TYR A 174 20.61 -9.36 19.65
CA TYR A 174 21.92 -8.78 19.96
C TYR A 174 22.07 -8.58 21.48
N PRO A 175 23.03 -9.27 22.15
CA PRO A 175 23.89 -10.33 21.62
C PRO A 175 23.08 -11.60 21.29
N ARG A 176 23.53 -12.36 20.27
CA ARG A 176 22.86 -13.61 19.87
C ARG A 176 22.92 -14.63 21.01
N ARG A 177 21.76 -15.17 21.41
CA ARG A 177 21.67 -16.25 22.41
C ARG A 177 22.00 -17.62 21.83
N LEU A 178 21.84 -17.77 20.52
CA LEU A 178 21.98 -19.05 19.84
C LEU A 178 22.69 -18.91 18.49
N THR A 179 23.65 -19.79 18.21
CA THR A 179 24.41 -19.80 16.95
C THR A 179 23.70 -20.60 15.86
N LEU A 180 24.07 -20.36 14.60
CA LEU A 180 23.54 -21.11 13.44
C LEU A 180 23.78 -22.61 13.57
N ARG A 181 24.95 -23.02 14.09
CA ARG A 181 25.29 -24.45 14.29
C ARG A 181 24.40 -25.11 15.35
N GLN A 182 24.14 -24.40 16.44
CA GLN A 182 23.24 -24.88 17.50
C GLN A 182 21.80 -24.99 16.98
N LEU A 183 21.34 -24.00 16.20
CA LEU A 183 20.03 -24.04 15.55
C LEU A 183 19.93 -25.22 14.57
N ALA A 184 20.98 -25.46 13.78
CA ALA A 184 21.00 -26.53 12.79
C ALA A 184 20.89 -27.91 13.46
N LYS A 185 21.60 -28.08 14.58
CA LYS A 185 21.50 -29.28 15.41
C LYS A 185 20.08 -29.48 15.96
N LYS A 186 19.42 -28.42 16.45
CA LYS A 186 18.02 -28.48 16.90
C LYS A 186 17.05 -28.83 15.76
N ALA A 187 17.29 -28.30 14.56
CA ALA A 187 16.45 -28.52 13.38
C ALA A 187 16.75 -29.84 12.63
N GLY A 188 17.70 -30.65 13.09
CA GLY A 188 18.06 -31.93 12.45
C GLY A 188 18.63 -31.78 11.03
N VAL A 189 19.29 -30.66 10.73
CA VAL A 189 19.86 -30.37 9.41
C VAL A 189 21.31 -29.89 9.49
N SER A 190 22.00 -29.87 8.36
CA SER A 190 23.32 -29.24 8.28
C SER A 190 23.23 -27.72 8.46
N ALA A 191 24.31 -27.10 8.93
CA ALA A 191 24.38 -25.64 9.07
C ALA A 191 24.25 -24.91 7.72
N SER A 192 24.74 -25.50 6.63
CA SER A 192 24.60 -24.93 5.28
C SER A 192 23.15 -25.00 4.79
N THR A 193 22.46 -26.13 4.99
CA THR A 193 21.03 -26.28 4.69
C THR A 193 20.19 -25.29 5.49
N LEU A 194 20.46 -25.15 6.78
CA LEU A 194 19.73 -24.20 7.63
C LEU A 194 19.94 -22.75 7.16
N SER A 195 21.19 -22.37 6.87
CA SER A 195 21.54 -21.05 6.35
C SER A 195 20.77 -20.73 5.06
N GLU A 196 20.70 -21.70 4.14
CA GLU A 196 19.96 -21.54 2.89
C GLU A 196 18.45 -21.35 3.12
N VAL A 197 17.87 -22.15 4.01
CA VAL A 197 16.44 -22.04 4.35
C VAL A 197 16.13 -20.68 4.99
N LEU A 198 16.95 -20.24 5.96
CA LEU A 198 16.83 -18.93 6.59
C LEU A 198 16.96 -17.81 5.56
N ARG A 199 17.98 -17.83 4.71
CA ARG A 199 18.16 -16.81 3.66
C ARG A 199 16.99 -16.73 2.69
N ARG A 200 16.42 -17.87 2.29
CA ARG A 200 15.23 -17.92 1.43
C ARG A 200 13.99 -17.38 2.16
N ALA A 201 13.85 -17.70 3.44
CA ALA A 201 12.75 -17.21 4.29
C ALA A 201 12.85 -15.69 4.52
N GLU A 202 14.02 -15.20 4.93
CA GLU A 202 14.34 -13.78 5.08
C GLU A 202 14.06 -13.02 3.79
N LYS A 203 14.52 -13.52 2.63
CA LYS A 203 14.23 -12.90 1.33
C LYS A 203 12.72 -12.76 1.09
N LYS A 204 11.94 -13.80 1.39
CA LYS A 204 10.47 -13.73 1.26
C LYS A 204 9.88 -12.68 2.19
N ILE A 205 10.23 -12.71 3.47
CA ILE A 205 9.77 -11.75 4.49
C ILE A 205 10.10 -10.32 4.07
N LEU A 206 11.37 -10.06 3.76
CA LEU A 206 11.83 -8.73 3.34
C LEU A 206 11.15 -8.25 2.06
N SER A 207 10.92 -9.16 1.10
CA SER A 207 10.19 -8.84 -0.13
C SER A 207 8.72 -8.49 0.12
N THR A 208 8.12 -8.98 1.21
CA THR A 208 6.78 -8.55 1.66
C THR A 208 6.82 -7.17 2.26
N TYR A 209 7.72 -6.96 3.22
CA TYR A 209 7.83 -5.72 3.96
C TYR A 209 8.28 -4.55 3.07
N SER A 210 9.08 -4.80 2.03
CA SER A 210 9.55 -3.75 1.11
C SER A 210 8.50 -3.31 0.08
N ARG A 211 7.34 -3.98 -0.03
CA ARG A 211 6.28 -3.59 -0.98
C ARG A 211 5.51 -2.38 -0.43
N PRO A 212 5.37 -1.29 -1.20
CA PRO A 212 4.47 -0.19 -0.85
C PRO A 212 3.05 -0.74 -0.68
N GLY A 213 2.47 -0.59 0.52
CA GLY A 213 1.13 -1.10 0.84
C GLY A 213 1.09 -2.50 1.47
N GLY A 214 2.22 -3.12 1.80
CA GLY A 214 2.25 -4.21 2.80
C GLY A 214 1.56 -3.74 4.10
N PHE A 215 0.97 -4.66 4.88
CA PHE A 215 0.50 -4.31 6.22
C PHE A 215 1.70 -3.79 7.02
N ALA A 216 1.91 -2.47 7.02
CA ALA A 216 2.56 -1.83 8.14
C ALA A 216 1.61 -2.10 9.29
N GLY A 217 1.98 -3.08 10.14
CA GLY A 217 1.39 -3.16 11.45
C GLY A 217 1.33 -1.75 12.02
N LEU A 218 0.19 -1.41 12.61
CA LEU A 218 0.10 -0.24 13.47
C LEU A 218 1.38 -0.20 14.33
N PRO A 219 2.05 0.96 14.50
CA PRO A 219 3.14 1.03 15.46
C PRO A 219 2.63 0.45 16.77
N GLU A 220 3.25 -0.64 17.22
CA GLU A 220 3.19 -1.04 18.63
C GLU A 220 3.62 0.20 19.41
N GLU A 221 2.84 0.55 20.44
CA GLU A 221 2.96 1.76 21.26
C GLU A 221 2.21 3.00 20.73
N ALA A 222 0.89 2.89 20.65
CA ALA A 222 0.03 3.98 21.10
C ALA A 222 -0.92 3.43 22.15
N GLU A 223 -0.57 3.61 23.43
CA GLU A 223 -1.54 3.54 24.52
C GLU A 223 -2.73 4.44 24.14
N PHE A 224 -3.85 3.82 23.77
CA PHE A 224 -5.12 4.52 23.65
C PHE A 224 -5.67 4.67 25.06
N PRO A 225 -5.72 5.88 25.66
CA PRO A 225 -6.44 6.04 26.90
C PRO A 225 -7.93 5.95 26.57
N LEU A 226 -8.51 4.76 26.78
CA LEU A 226 -9.95 4.64 26.91
C LEU A 226 -10.37 5.52 28.09
N ARG A 227 -10.87 6.72 27.77
CA ARG A 227 -11.61 7.55 28.72
C ARG A 227 -12.79 6.71 29.21
N ARG A 228 -12.67 6.17 30.43
CA ARG A 228 -13.85 5.76 31.20
C ARG A 228 -14.68 7.03 31.42
N GLY A 229 -15.84 7.09 30.77
CA GLY A 229 -16.85 8.08 31.09
C GLY A 229 -17.20 7.96 32.57
N LYS A 230 -17.12 9.09 33.27
CA LYS A 230 -17.86 9.31 34.51
C LYS A 230 -19.25 9.78 34.11
N GLY A 231 -20.27 9.18 34.71
CA GLY A 231 -21.69 9.49 34.52
C GLY A 231 -22.50 8.30 34.95
#